data_AF-A0A348V7X1-F1
#
_entry.id   AF-A0A348V7X1-F1
#
_cell.length_a   1.000
_cell.length_b   1.000
_cell.length_c   1.000
_cell.angle_alpha   90.00
_cell.angle_beta   90.00
_cell.angle_gamma   90.00
#
_symmetry.space_group_name_H-M   'P 1'
#
loop_
_entity.id
_entity.type
_entity.pdbx_description
1 polymer ?
#
loop_
_entity_poly.entity_id
_entity_poly.type
_entity_poly.pdbx_seq_one_letter_code
_entity_poly.pdbx_strand_id
1 'polypeptide(L)'
;MKKLLSILLTLIFGFAISAQPGNSFTFALITDTHIGNPDNDEDLNRTVQDINAQKNIAFVIVSGDVTEFGSYDELRTAKRLLDNLKIPFYAIPGNHDSNWSESGTNDFLRVFGNETFGFEYNGYKFIGLASGPNMRMGPGQIPRENLTWLFKE
;
A
#
# COMPACT_ATOMS: atom_id res chain seq x y z
N MET A 1 27.65 12.97 -41.76
CA MET A 1 27.95 13.54 -40.42
C MET A 1 26.84 14.46 -39.90
N LYS A 2 26.46 15.53 -40.60
CA LYS A 2 25.41 16.48 -40.13
C LYS A 2 24.04 15.82 -39.86
N LYS A 3 23.57 14.90 -40.73
CA LYS A 3 22.32 14.15 -40.52
C LYS A 3 22.35 13.21 -39.30
N LEU A 4 23.49 12.56 -39.03
CA LEU A 4 23.66 11.73 -37.83
C LEU A 4 23.65 12.58 -36.55
N LEU A 5 24.30 13.75 -36.59
CA LEU A 5 24.31 14.68 -35.46
C LEU A 5 22.91 15.23 -35.15
N SER A 6 22.11 15.52 -36.18
CA SER A 6 20.71 15.93 -36.02
C SER A 6 19.84 14.83 -35.42
N ILE A 7 19.98 13.58 -35.88
CA ILE A 7 19.24 12.43 -35.33
C ILE A 7 19.62 12.21 -33.85
N LEU A 8 20.92 12.29 -33.52
CA LEU A 8 21.40 12.16 -32.15
C LEU A 8 20.88 13.29 -31.24
N LEU A 9 20.86 14.53 -31.73
CA LEU A 9 20.28 15.67 -30.98
C LEU A 9 18.78 15.48 -30.73
N THR A 10 18.04 14.95 -31.72
CA THR A 10 16.58 14.75 -31.61
C THR A 10 16.26 13.62 -30.62
N LEU A 11 17.07 12.56 -30.60
CA LEU A 11 16.99 11.50 -29.59
C LEU A 11 17.29 12.02 -28.18
N ILE A 12 18.32 12.85 -28.01
CA ILE A 12 18.67 13.42 -26.70
C ILE A 12 17.59 14.39 -26.20
N PHE A 13 17.01 15.22 -27.09
CA PHE A 13 15.92 16.13 -26.71
C PHE A 13 14.60 15.38 -26.44
N GLY A 14 14.34 14.27 -27.14
CA GLY A 14 13.20 13.41 -26.90
C GLY A 14 13.25 12.70 -25.53
N PHE A 15 14.43 12.32 -25.06
CA PHE A 15 14.61 11.74 -23.73
C PHE A 15 14.54 12.78 -22.60
N ALA A 16 14.97 14.02 -22.84
CA ALA A 16 14.93 15.08 -21.82
C ALA A 16 13.50 15.57 -21.50
N ILE A 17 12.54 15.39 -22.41
CA ILE A 17 11.13 15.77 -22.20
C ILE A 17 10.37 14.73 -21.36
N SER A 18 10.88 13.49 -21.24
CA SER A 18 10.19 12.38 -20.57
C SER A 18 10.36 12.34 -19.05
N ALA A 19 11.16 13.24 -18.47
CA ALA A 19 11.37 13.34 -17.03
C ALA A 19 10.93 14.72 -16.52
N GLN A 20 9.65 15.06 -16.72
CA GLN A 20 9.04 16.13 -15.93
C GLN A 20 8.88 15.59 -14.50
N PRO A 21 9.56 16.16 -13.48
CA PRO A 21 9.24 15.79 -12.11
C PRO A 21 7.75 16.06 -11.90
N GLY A 22 7.00 15.02 -11.56
CA GLY A 22 5.59 15.19 -11.26
C GLY A 22 5.39 16.27 -10.22
N ASN A 23 4.28 17.01 -10.30
CA ASN A 23 3.94 18.01 -9.29
C ASN A 23 4.08 17.41 -7.88
N SER A 24 4.71 18.13 -6.96
CA SER A 24 4.85 17.68 -5.57
C SER A 24 3.50 17.29 -4.99
N PHE A 25 3.48 16.19 -4.24
CA PHE A 25 2.29 15.70 -3.57
C PHE A 25 2.64 15.12 -2.20
N THR A 26 1.61 14.91 -1.39
CA THR A 26 1.71 14.31 -0.06
C THR A 26 0.75 13.13 0.00
N PHE A 27 1.16 12.08 0.69
CA PHE A 27 0.33 10.94 1.03
C PHE A 27 0.51 10.64 2.52
N ALA A 28 -0.47 9.98 3.12
CA ALA A 28 -0.36 9.53 4.52
C ALA A 28 0.04 8.06 4.59
N LEU A 29 0.76 7.70 5.64
CA LEU A 29 1.11 6.32 5.97
C LEU A 29 0.49 5.99 7.33
N ILE A 30 -0.34 4.95 7.35
CA ILE A 30 -0.88 4.31 8.55
C ILE A 30 -0.22 2.93 8.65
N THR A 31 0.19 2.53 9.85
CA THR A 31 0.83 1.23 10.07
C THR A 31 0.55 0.75 11.48
N ASP A 32 0.62 -0.57 11.70
CA ASP A 32 0.60 -1.20 13.02
C ASP A 32 -0.61 -0.74 13.85
N THR A 33 -1.80 -0.74 13.23
CA THR A 33 -3.04 -0.32 13.90
C THR A 33 -3.50 -1.35 14.93
N HIS A 34 -3.12 -2.62 14.78
CA HIS A 34 -3.41 -3.70 15.72
C HIS A 34 -4.86 -3.67 16.25
N ILE A 35 -5.84 -3.49 15.36
CA ILE A 35 -7.26 -3.56 15.71
C ILE A 35 -7.55 -4.90 16.39
N GLY A 36 -8.22 -4.84 17.55
CA GLY A 36 -8.35 -5.96 18.49
C GLY A 36 -7.74 -5.66 19.86
N ASN A 37 -6.69 -4.82 19.91
CA ASN A 37 -6.19 -4.29 21.17
C ASN A 37 -7.08 -3.18 21.73
N PRO A 38 -7.09 -2.97 23.07
CA PRO A 38 -7.85 -1.88 23.69
C PRO A 38 -7.49 -0.52 23.09
N ASP A 39 -8.49 0.35 22.93
CA ASP A 39 -8.38 1.74 22.45
C ASP A 39 -7.92 1.94 20.98
N ASN A 40 -7.37 0.92 20.33
CA ASN A 40 -6.86 1.02 18.96
C ASN A 40 -7.92 1.38 17.92
N ASP A 41 -9.17 0.94 18.10
CA ASP A 41 -10.31 1.34 17.26
C ASP A 41 -10.51 2.87 17.29
N GLU A 42 -10.40 3.47 18.47
CA GLU A 42 -10.58 4.91 18.67
C GLU A 42 -9.34 5.69 18.19
N ASP A 43 -8.13 5.14 18.34
CA ASP A 43 -6.92 5.72 17.75
C ASP A 43 -6.99 5.73 16.21
N LEU A 44 -7.43 4.64 15.58
CA LEU A 44 -7.60 4.57 14.14
C LEU A 44 -8.71 5.53 13.68
N ASN A 45 -9.83 5.59 14.40
CA ASN A 45 -10.91 6.55 14.11
C ASN A 45 -10.40 8.00 14.16
N ARG A 46 -9.64 8.38 15.19
CA ARG A 46 -9.01 9.71 15.30
C ARG A 46 -8.02 9.98 14.18
N THR A 47 -7.23 8.98 13.80
CA THR A 47 -6.28 9.06 12.66
C THR A 47 -7.01 9.33 11.35
N VAL A 48 -8.11 8.62 11.09
CA VAL A 48 -8.94 8.82 9.90
C VAL A 48 -9.57 10.22 9.89
N GLN A 49 -10.05 10.71 11.05
CA GLN A 49 -10.58 12.06 11.17
C GLN A 49 -9.53 13.14 10.91
N ASP A 50 -8.31 12.97 11.44
CA ASP A 50 -7.20 13.91 11.20
C ASP A 50 -6.82 13.97 9.71
N ILE A 51 -6.62 12.81 9.07
CA ILE A 51 -6.33 12.73 7.63
C ILE A 51 -7.44 13.42 6.81
N ASN A 52 -8.71 13.17 7.15
CA ASN A 52 -9.85 13.78 6.48
C ASN A 52 -9.95 15.30 6.66
N ALA A 53 -9.29 15.88 7.68
CA ALA A 53 -9.24 17.32 7.90
C ALA A 53 -8.15 18.01 7.05
N GLN A 54 -7.18 17.25 6.55
CA GLN A 54 -6.10 17.76 5.72
C GLN A 54 -6.52 17.83 4.23
N LYS A 55 -6.23 18.96 3.57
CA LYS A 55 -6.70 19.22 2.19
C LYS A 55 -5.80 18.68 1.08
N ASN A 56 -4.55 18.33 1.39
CA ASN A 56 -3.50 18.07 0.39
C ASN A 56 -2.94 16.64 0.44
N ILE A 57 -3.66 15.70 1.04
CA ILE A 57 -3.28 14.29 1.03
C ILE A 57 -3.94 13.63 -0.19
N ALA A 58 -3.12 13.10 -1.08
CA ALA A 58 -3.57 12.49 -2.34
C ALA A 58 -4.20 11.10 -2.12
N PHE A 59 -3.59 10.30 -1.25
CA PHE A 59 -4.00 8.95 -0.92
C PHE A 59 -3.38 8.53 0.43
N VAL A 60 -3.81 7.38 0.94
CA VAL A 60 -3.30 6.76 2.16
C VAL A 60 -2.70 5.39 1.82
N ILE A 61 -1.59 5.04 2.45
CA ILE A 61 -1.06 3.67 2.46
C ILE A 61 -1.24 3.11 3.87
N VAL A 62 -1.76 1.89 3.96
CA VAL A 62 -1.87 1.11 5.19
C VAL A 62 -0.87 -0.05 5.10
N SER A 63 0.25 0.04 5.81
CA SER A 63 1.45 -0.79 5.55
C SER A 63 1.60 -2.05 6.40
N GLY A 64 0.50 -2.63 6.87
CA GLY A 64 0.50 -3.90 7.60
C GLY A 64 0.21 -3.79 9.09
N ASP A 65 0.11 -4.96 9.72
CA ASP A 65 -0.33 -5.20 11.09
C ASP A 65 -1.59 -4.39 11.41
N VAL A 66 -2.57 -4.53 10.51
CA VAL A 66 -3.85 -3.84 10.56
C VAL A 66 -4.64 -4.31 11.79
N THR A 67 -4.51 -5.59 12.12
CA THR A 67 -5.19 -6.25 13.24
C THR A 67 -4.21 -6.97 14.15
N GLU A 68 -4.62 -7.24 15.40
CA GLU A 68 -3.79 -7.98 16.35
C GLU A 68 -3.75 -9.48 16.05
N PHE A 69 -4.84 -10.09 15.58
CA PHE A 69 -4.87 -11.54 15.34
C PHE A 69 -5.31 -11.94 13.93
N GLY A 70 -5.55 -10.99 13.04
CA GLY A 70 -6.04 -11.28 11.68
C GLY A 70 -7.40 -11.98 11.68
N SER A 71 -8.18 -11.86 12.76
CA SER A 71 -9.50 -12.45 12.83
C SER A 71 -10.47 -11.71 11.89
N TYR A 72 -11.48 -12.43 11.39
CA TYR A 72 -12.44 -11.84 10.46
C TYR A 72 -13.13 -10.59 11.03
N ASP A 73 -13.48 -10.59 12.32
CA ASP A 73 -14.16 -9.47 12.96
C ASP A 73 -13.25 -8.26 13.18
N GLU A 74 -11.98 -8.47 13.53
CA GLU A 74 -10.98 -7.38 13.60
C GLU A 74 -10.77 -6.76 12.21
N LEU A 75 -10.60 -7.59 11.18
CA LEU A 75 -10.40 -7.13 9.80
C LEU A 75 -11.61 -6.32 9.30
N ARG A 76 -12.83 -6.78 9.57
CA ARG A 76 -14.04 -6.02 9.23
C ARG A 76 -14.15 -4.72 9.99
N THR A 77 -13.74 -4.71 11.26
CA THR A 77 -13.73 -3.50 12.08
C THR A 77 -12.74 -2.48 11.53
N ALA A 78 -11.50 -2.91 11.26
CA ALA A 78 -10.47 -2.08 10.64
C ALA A 78 -10.94 -1.53 9.28
N LYS A 79 -11.47 -2.39 8.41
CA LYS A 79 -11.99 -2.00 7.09
C LYS A 79 -13.10 -0.96 7.20
N ARG A 80 -14.06 -1.16 8.12
CA ARG A 80 -15.15 -0.20 8.37
C ARG A 80 -14.63 1.17 8.82
N LEU A 81 -13.58 1.21 9.64
CA LEU A 81 -12.96 2.46 10.10
C LEU A 81 -12.23 3.16 8.94
N LEU A 82 -11.38 2.42 8.22
CA LEU A 82 -10.64 2.91 7.04
C LEU A 82 -11.55 3.37 5.90
N ASP A 83 -12.71 2.75 5.73
CA ASP A 83 -13.71 3.14 4.72
C ASP A 83 -14.34 4.52 4.97
N ASN A 84 -14.10 5.13 6.15
CA ASN A 84 -14.48 6.52 6.40
C ASN A 84 -13.44 7.53 5.87
N LEU A 85 -12.30 7.09 5.35
CA LEU A 85 -11.39 7.98 4.62
C LEU A 85 -12.08 8.55 3.39
N LYS A 86 -12.00 9.87 3.20
CA LYS A 86 -12.58 10.61 2.07
C LYS A 86 -11.70 10.57 0.81
N ILE A 87 -10.54 9.93 0.92
CA ILE A 87 -9.52 9.78 -0.12
C ILE A 87 -9.19 8.29 -0.26
N PRO A 88 -8.69 7.85 -1.43
CA PRO A 88 -8.36 6.44 -1.63
C PRO A 88 -7.27 5.97 -0.65
N PHE A 89 -7.39 4.72 -0.20
CA PHE A 89 -6.34 4.04 0.55
C PHE A 89 -5.96 2.72 -0.10
N TYR A 90 -4.71 2.31 0.13
CA TYR A 90 -4.15 1.05 -0.36
C TYR A 90 -3.54 0.30 0.82
N ALA A 91 -4.01 -0.91 1.07
CA ALA A 91 -3.61 -1.70 2.23
C ALA A 91 -2.84 -2.96 1.82
N ILE A 92 -1.88 -3.35 2.65
CA ILE A 92 -1.22 -4.66 2.62
C ILE A 92 -1.30 -5.29 4.00
N PRO A 93 -1.32 -6.63 4.11
CA PRO A 93 -1.27 -7.33 5.40
C PRO A 93 0.14 -7.29 5.99
N GLY A 94 0.23 -7.25 7.33
CA GLY A 94 1.46 -7.56 8.06
C GLY A 94 1.52 -9.02 8.51
N ASN A 95 2.43 -9.36 9.40
CA ASN A 95 2.53 -10.71 9.96
C ASN A 95 1.30 -11.10 10.77
N HIS A 96 0.73 -10.18 11.55
CA HIS A 96 -0.47 -10.43 12.37
C HIS A 96 -1.72 -10.70 11.51
N ASP A 97 -1.81 -10.06 10.35
CA ASP A 97 -2.90 -10.27 9.39
C ASP A 97 -2.70 -11.51 8.50
N SER A 98 -1.46 -11.99 8.37
CA SER A 98 -1.08 -13.06 7.44
C SER A 98 -0.92 -14.40 8.15
N ASN A 99 0.27 -15.01 8.11
CA ASN A 99 0.48 -16.37 8.63
C ASN A 99 0.53 -16.45 10.17
N TRP A 100 0.39 -15.34 10.90
CA TRP A 100 0.12 -15.39 12.34
C TRP A 100 -1.38 -15.43 12.64
N SER A 101 -2.22 -15.04 11.67
CA SER A 101 -3.67 -15.19 11.75
C SER A 101 -4.11 -16.64 11.63
N GLU A 102 -5.30 -16.94 12.14
CA GLU A 102 -5.93 -18.27 11.99
C GLU A 102 -6.19 -18.61 10.52
N SER A 103 -6.53 -17.61 9.71
CA SER A 103 -6.92 -17.81 8.31
C SER A 103 -5.73 -17.97 7.35
N GLY A 104 -4.51 -17.68 7.80
CA GLY A 104 -3.32 -17.63 6.94
C GLY A 104 -3.48 -16.63 5.81
N THR A 105 -3.88 -15.39 6.11
CA THR A 105 -4.13 -14.27 5.16
C THR A 105 -5.44 -14.34 4.37
N ASN A 106 -6.14 -15.48 4.34
CA ASN A 106 -7.35 -15.64 3.52
C ASN A 106 -8.48 -14.67 3.88
N ASP A 107 -8.66 -14.37 5.17
CA ASP A 107 -9.68 -13.40 5.58
C ASP A 107 -9.28 -11.96 5.25
N PHE A 108 -7.98 -11.63 5.26
CA PHE A 108 -7.51 -10.33 4.77
C PHE A 108 -7.87 -10.16 3.30
N LEU A 109 -7.60 -11.17 2.47
CA LEU A 109 -7.99 -11.18 1.05
C LEU A 109 -9.50 -11.07 0.86
N ARG A 110 -10.30 -11.72 1.72
CA ARG A 110 -11.77 -11.64 1.67
C ARG A 110 -12.29 -10.23 1.99
N VAL A 111 -11.66 -9.52 2.91
CA VAL A 111 -12.12 -8.22 3.42
C VAL A 111 -11.55 -7.04 2.62
N PHE A 112 -10.26 -7.07 2.32
CA PHE A 112 -9.53 -6.00 1.62
C PHE A 112 -9.40 -6.25 0.11
N GLY A 113 -9.62 -7.49 -0.35
CA GLY A 113 -9.66 -7.86 -1.77
C GLY A 113 -8.31 -8.20 -2.39
N ASN A 114 -7.19 -7.72 -1.84
CA ASN A 114 -5.86 -8.06 -2.31
C ASN A 114 -4.81 -7.92 -1.19
N GLU A 115 -3.66 -8.58 -1.37
CA GLU A 115 -2.47 -8.49 -0.50
C GLU A 115 -1.28 -7.77 -1.17
N THR A 116 -1.50 -7.28 -2.39
CA THR A 116 -0.59 -6.41 -3.13
C THR A 116 -1.36 -5.21 -3.66
N PHE A 117 -0.65 -4.15 -4.03
CA PHE A 117 -1.23 -3.08 -4.82
C PHE A 117 -0.21 -2.48 -5.77
N GLY A 118 -0.67 -1.99 -6.92
CA GLY A 118 0.10 -1.25 -7.89
C GLY A 118 -0.73 -0.10 -8.43
N PHE A 119 -0.20 1.12 -8.38
CA PHE A 119 -0.84 2.28 -9.01
C PHE A 119 0.20 3.35 -9.36
N GLU A 120 -0.17 4.27 -10.24
CA GLU A 120 0.64 5.43 -10.58
C GLU A 120 -0.01 6.71 -10.04
N TYR A 121 0.80 7.61 -9.50
CA TYR A 121 0.37 8.93 -9.10
C TYR A 121 1.46 9.96 -9.42
N ASN A 122 1.11 11.02 -10.16
CA ASN A 122 2.04 12.06 -10.59
C ASN A 122 3.35 11.53 -11.20
N GLY A 123 3.30 10.47 -12.01
CA GLY A 123 4.49 9.89 -12.65
C GLY A 123 5.35 9.02 -11.74
N TYR A 124 4.91 8.74 -10.51
CA TYR A 124 5.53 7.78 -9.61
C TYR A 124 4.69 6.50 -9.55
N LYS A 125 5.34 5.34 -9.67
CA LYS A 125 4.73 4.03 -9.46
C LYS A 125 4.85 3.65 -7.98
N PHE A 126 3.72 3.38 -7.35
CA PHE A 126 3.61 2.85 -5.98
C PHE A 126 3.30 1.37 -6.04
N ILE A 127 4.07 0.58 -5.31
CA ILE A 127 3.95 -0.88 -5.27
C ILE A 127 4.00 -1.32 -3.82
N GLY A 128 2.93 -1.98 -3.36
CA GLY A 128 2.84 -2.65 -2.08
C GLY A 128 2.89 -4.16 -2.26
N LEU A 129 3.75 -4.82 -1.48
CA LEU A 129 3.88 -6.28 -1.48
C LEU A 129 3.74 -6.77 -0.04
N ALA A 130 2.81 -7.69 0.21
CA ALA A 130 2.80 -8.43 1.46
C ALA A 130 4.16 -9.13 1.67
N SER A 131 4.74 -8.91 2.85
CA SER A 131 6.05 -9.45 3.27
C SER A 131 5.95 -10.30 4.54
N GLY A 132 4.74 -10.74 4.87
CA GLY A 132 4.47 -11.65 5.99
C GLY A 132 5.25 -12.97 5.89
N PRO A 133 5.52 -13.64 7.01
CA PRO A 133 6.37 -14.82 7.01
C PRO A 133 5.65 -16.02 6.43
N ASN A 134 6.30 -16.88 5.64
CA ASN A 134 5.66 -18.09 5.05
C ASN A 134 5.23 -19.16 6.08
N MET A 135 5.67 -19.04 7.33
CA MET A 135 5.24 -19.86 8.45
C MET A 135 5.02 -18.94 9.66
N ARG A 136 4.09 -19.30 10.54
CA ARG A 136 3.88 -18.57 11.80
C ARG A 136 5.19 -18.41 12.57
N MET A 137 5.46 -17.19 13.04
CA MET A 137 6.73 -16.77 13.68
C MET A 137 8.00 -16.91 12.82
N GLY A 138 7.89 -17.11 11.51
CA GLY A 138 9.03 -17.12 10.59
C GLY A 138 9.57 -15.72 10.27
N PRO A 139 10.69 -15.62 9.51
CA PRO A 139 11.17 -14.34 8.99
C PRO A 139 10.25 -13.81 7.89
N GLY A 140 10.17 -12.48 7.74
CA GLY A 140 9.46 -11.84 6.65
C GLY A 140 10.05 -12.21 5.29
N GLN A 141 9.18 -12.59 4.35
CA GLN A 141 9.55 -13.01 3.00
C GLN A 141 8.47 -12.51 2.04
N ILE A 142 8.86 -12.15 0.82
CA ILE A 142 7.89 -11.88 -0.25
C ILE A 142 7.59 -13.22 -0.93
N PRO A 143 6.33 -13.69 -0.93
CA PRO A 143 5.94 -14.92 -1.61
C PRO A 143 6.27 -14.87 -3.11
N ARG A 144 6.51 -16.04 -3.71
CA ARG A 144 6.90 -16.12 -5.13
C ARG A 144 5.80 -15.59 -6.05
N GLU A 145 4.54 -15.80 -5.69
CA GLU A 145 3.38 -15.25 -6.38
C GLU A 145 3.42 -13.73 -6.43
N ASN A 146 3.76 -13.06 -5.33
CA ASN A 146 3.86 -11.61 -5.24
C ASN A 146 5.04 -11.07 -6.06
N LEU A 147 6.18 -11.78 -6.08
CA LEU A 147 7.29 -11.45 -6.99
C LEU A 147 6.90 -11.66 -8.47
N THR A 148 6.17 -12.73 -8.77
CA THR A 148 5.70 -13.01 -10.14
C THR A 148 4.70 -11.96 -10.62
N TRP A 149 3.84 -11.48 -9.71
CA TRP A 149 2.95 -10.35 -9.95
C TRP A 149 3.75 -9.07 -10.19
N LEU A 150 4.71 -8.74 -9.32
CA LEU A 150 5.58 -7.56 -9.44
C LEU A 150 6.26 -7.45 -10.80
N PHE A 151 6.80 -8.55 -11.32
CA PHE A 151 7.49 -8.52 -12.63
C PHE A 151 6.57 -8.33 -13.84
N LYS A 152 5.24 -8.33 -13.65
CA LYS A 152 4.24 -8.09 -14.70
C LYS A 152 3.56 -6.72 -14.59
N GLU A 153 3.79 -6.00 -13.49
CA GLU A 153 3.15 -4.74 -13.12
C GLU A 153 3.94 -3.51 -13.59
#